data_AF-A0A852G4F2-F1
#
_entry.id   AF-A0A852G4F2-F1
#
_cell.length_a   1.000
_cell.length_b   1.000
_cell.length_c   1.000
_cell.angle_alpha   90.00
_cell.angle_beta   90.00
_cell.angle_gamma   90.00
#
_symmetry.space_group_name_H-M   'P 1'
#
loop_
_entity.id
_entity.type
_entity.pdbx_description
1 polymer ?
#
loop_
_entity_poly.entity_id
_entity_poly.type
_entity_poly.pdbx_seq_one_letter_code
_entity_poly.pdbx_strand_id
1 'polypeptide(L)' 'NSGSQVLEAFEQAEREPKPPPQFLFSDVYLEMPPRLRRQREELERHLETYGEHYPLQQFKK' A
#
# COMPACT_ATOMS: atom_id res chain seq x y z
N ASN A 1 -28.74 13.18 12.88
CA ASN A 1 -28.26 11.81 12.62
C ASN A 1 -27.04 11.69 11.71
N SER A 2 -26.64 12.72 10.95
CA SER A 2 -25.46 12.66 10.05
C SER A 2 -24.11 12.68 10.78
N GLY A 3 -23.97 13.42 11.89
CA GLY A 3 -22.70 13.54 12.61
C GLY A 3 -22.16 12.22 13.17
N SER A 4 -23.04 11.35 13.67
CA SER A 4 -22.65 10.03 14.19
C SER A 4 -22.08 9.13 13.09
N GLN A 5 -22.64 9.21 11.88
CA GLN A 5 -22.20 8.40 10.74
C GLN A 5 -20.81 8.85 10.23
N VAL A 6 -20.53 10.16 10.30
CA VAL A 6 -19.22 10.71 9.93
C VAL A 6 -18.13 10.25 10.90
N LEU A 7 -18.41 10.28 12.21
CA LEU A 7 -17.46 9.82 13.23
C LEU A 7 -17.19 8.32 13.12
N GLU A 8 -18.23 7.52 12.90
CA GLU A 8 -18.10 6.08 12.69
C GLU A 8 -17.24 5.74 11.46
N ALA A 9 -17.51 6.40 10.32
CA ALA A 9 -16.72 6.22 9.10
C ALA A 9 -15.25 6.64 9.28
N PHE A 10 -15.00 7.68 10.07
CA PHE A 10 -13.65 8.15 10.38
C PHE A 10 -12.88 7.13 11.21
N GLU A 11 -13.47 6.64 12.31
CA GLU A 11 -12.86 5.61 13.14
C GLU A 11 -12.56 4.32 12.36
N GLN A 12 -13.45 3.94 11.44
CA GLN A 12 -13.24 2.78 10.57
C GLN A 12 -12.04 2.98 9.64
N ALA A 13 -11.94 4.16 9.00
CA ALA A 13 -10.85 4.47 8.08
C ALA A 13 -9.49 4.54 8.78
N GLU A 14 -9.40 5.06 10.00
CA GLU A 14 -8.14 5.12 10.77
C GLU A 14 -7.60 3.74 11.16
N ARG A 15 -8.48 2.76 11.35
CA ARG A 15 -8.11 1.38 11.69
C ARG A 15 -7.72 0.56 10.47
N GLU A 16 -8.04 1.02 9.26
CA GLU A 16 -7.77 0.28 8.04
C GLU A 16 -6.26 0.31 7.71
N PRO A 17 -5.62 -0.85 7.51
CA PRO A 17 -4.24 -0.88 7.08
C PRO A 17 -4.09 -0.28 5.67
N LYS A 18 -2.95 0.35 5.43
CA LYS A 18 -2.59 0.96 4.14
C LYS A 18 -2.60 -0.08 3.02
N PRO A 19 -2.94 0.30 1.77
CA PRO A 19 -2.85 -0.61 0.63
C PRO A 19 -1.43 -1.15 0.46
N PRO A 20 -1.23 -2.36 -0.09
CA PRO A 20 0.09 -2.96 -0.22
C PRO A 20 1.08 -2.08 -1.01
N PRO A 21 2.38 -2.00 -0.62
CA PRO A 21 3.36 -1.12 -1.29
C PRO A 21 3.51 -1.36 -2.78
N GLN A 22 3.27 -2.60 -3.26
CA GLN A 22 3.33 -2.95 -4.67
C GLN A 22 2.32 -2.18 -5.54
N PHE A 23 1.24 -1.64 -4.95
CA PHE A 23 0.27 -0.80 -5.66
C PHE A 23 0.84 0.56 -6.08
N LEU A 24 2.00 0.96 -5.56
CA LEU A 24 2.74 2.14 -6.04
C LEU A 24 3.05 2.06 -7.55
N PHE A 25 3.15 0.84 -8.10
CA PHE A 25 3.53 0.61 -9.50
C PHE A 25 2.34 0.28 -10.41
N SER A 26 1.14 0.02 -9.86
CA SER A 26 -0.06 -0.24 -10.67
C SER A 26 -0.67 1.06 -11.18
N ASP A 27 -1.52 0.95 -12.19
CA ASP A 27 -2.36 2.04 -12.71
C ASP A 27 -1.61 3.27 -13.26
N VAL A 28 -0.28 3.20 -13.36
CA VAL A 28 0.57 4.21 -14.04
C VAL A 28 0.30 4.22 -15.55
N TYR A 29 0.10 3.04 -16.12
CA TYR A 29 -0.30 2.79 -17.50
C TYR A 29 -1.38 1.72 -17.51
N LEU A 30 -2.11 1.59 -18.62
CA LEU A 30 -3.09 0.51 -18.81
C LEU A 30 -2.45 -0.87 -18.58
N GLU A 31 -1.22 -1.05 -19.06
CA GLU A 31 -0.42 -2.25 -18.81
C GLU A 31 0.94 -1.85 -18.24
N MET A 32 1.38 -2.57 -17.20
CA MET A 32 2.66 -2.32 -16.54
C MET A 32 3.85 -2.61 -17.49
N PRO A 33 4.62 -1.58 -17.90
CA PRO A 33 5.75 -1.79 -18.79
C PRO A 33 6.85 -2.64 -18.15
N PRO A 34 7.70 -3.34 -18.94
CA PRO A 34 8.74 -4.22 -18.40
C PRO A 34 9.71 -3.54 -17.42
N ARG A 35 10.05 -2.26 -17.67
CA ARG A 35 10.92 -1.48 -16.77
C ARG A 35 10.26 -1.23 -15.41
N LEU A 36 8.96 -0.94 -15.40
CA LEU A 36 8.21 -0.67 -14.17
C LEU A 36 8.00 -1.97 -13.37
N ARG A 37 7.77 -3.09 -14.06
CA ARG A 37 7.74 -4.42 -13.45
C ARG A 37 9.06 -4.76 -12.76
N ARG A 38 10.19 -4.49 -13.44
CA ARG A 38 11.52 -4.69 -12.85
C ARG A 38 11.73 -3.84 -11.60
N GLN A 39 11.29 -2.58 -11.60
CA GLN A 39 11.38 -1.71 -10.41
C GLN A 39 10.54 -2.24 -9.24
N ARG A 40 9.34 -2.78 -9.52
CA ARG A 40 8.52 -3.45 -8.51
C ARG A 40 9.25 -4.65 -7.89
N GLU A 41 9.81 -5.51 -8.73
CA GLU A 41 10.58 -6.69 -8.27
C GLU A 41 11.85 -6.30 -7.48
N GLU A 42 12.49 -5.19 -7.83
CA GLU A 42 13.61 -4.63 -7.07
C GLU A 42 13.18 -4.17 -5.68
N LEU A 43 12.00 -3.54 -5.54
CA LEU A 43 11.44 -3.19 -4.24
C LEU A 43 11.10 -4.45 -3.42
N GLU A 44 10.48 -5.45 -4.03
CA GLU A 44 10.13 -6.71 -3.35
C GLU A 44 11.37 -7.35 -2.71
N ARG A 45 12.46 -7.53 -3.49
CA ARG A 45 13.74 -8.05 -2.97
C ARG A 45 14.37 -7.16 -1.89
N HIS A 46 14.25 -5.84 -2.03
CA HIS A 46 14.75 -4.90 -1.03
C HIS A 46 14.01 -5.05 0.30
N LEU A 47 12.68 -5.19 0.27
CA LEU A 47 11.87 -5.38 1.48
C LEU A 47 12.02 -6.78 2.09
N GLU A 48 12.35 -7.79 1.30
CA GLU A 48 12.73 -9.12 1.83
C GLU A 48 14.01 -9.06 2.67
N THR A 49 14.97 -8.21 2.28
CA THR A 49 16.30 -8.14 2.92
C THR A 49 16.38 -7.07 4.01
N TYR A 50 15.68 -5.95 3.84
CA TYR A 50 15.78 -4.75 4.68
C TYR A 50 14.42 -4.31 5.24
N GLY A 51 13.43 -5.20 5.24
CA GLY A 51 12.05 -4.90 5.62
C GLY A 51 11.91 -4.38 7.04
N GLU A 52 12.83 -4.74 7.95
CA GLU A 52 12.85 -4.25 9.34
C GLU A 52 13.02 -2.74 9.45
N HIS A 53 13.55 -2.08 8.41
CA HIS A 53 13.71 -0.64 8.36
C HIS A 53 12.47 0.11 7.83
N TYR A 54 11.41 -0.60 7.47
CA TYR A 54 10.18 -0.03 6.92
C TYR A 54 8.96 -0.38 7.79
N PRO A 55 7.94 0.49 7.87
CA PRO A 55 6.75 0.27 8.69
C PRO A 55 5.76 -0.70 8.03
N LEU A 56 6.22 -1.89 7.61
CA LEU A 56 5.44 -2.86 6.83
C LEU A 56 4.20 -3.39 7.57
N GLN A 57 4.19 -3.32 8.91
CA GLN A 57 3.03 -3.70 9.73
C GLN A 57 1.79 -2.82 9.50
N GLN A 58 1.98 -1.60 8.98
CA GLN A 58 0.87 -0.69 8.66
C GLN A 58 0.20 -1.00 7.32
N PHE A 59 0.77 -1.92 6.53
CA PHE A 59 0.33 -2.22 5.17
C PHE A 59 -0.39 -3.57 5.13
N LYS A 60 -1.36 -3.69 4.24
CA LYS A 60 -1.98 -4.96 3.88
C LYS A 60 -0.91 -5.86 3.26
N LYS A 61 -0.97 -7.16 3.59
CA LYS A 61 -0.15 -8.20 2.96
C LYS A 61 -0.64 -8.48 1.54
#